data_AF-A0A8X7WK22-F1
#
_entry.id   AF-A0A8X7WK22-F1
#
_cell.length_a   1.000
_cell.length_b   1.000
_cell.length_c   1.000
_cell.angle_alpha   90.00
_cell.angle_beta   90.00
_cell.angle_gamma   90.00
#
_symmetry.space_group_name_H-M   'P 1'
#
loop_
_entity.id
_entity.type
_entity.pdbx_description
1 polymer ?
#
loop_
_entity_poly.entity_id
_entity_poly.type
_entity_poly.pdbx_seq_one_letter_code
_entity_poly.pdbx_strand_id
1 'polypeptide(L)' 'MKCIHIALLCVQENAESRPTMASVVVMLNASSFTLPRPSEPGFYSGDGESSMSRDNHKSSITSLNSVTITELDPR' A
#
# COMPACT_ATOMS: atom_id res chain seq x y z
N MET A 1 -4.57 -8.58 15.97
CA MET A 1 -4.27 -7.55 14.94
C MET A 1 -2.80 -7.14 14.96
N LYS A 2 -1.85 -8.08 14.81
CA LYS A 2 -0.40 -7.77 14.87
C LYS A 2 0.23 -7.71 13.48
N CYS A 3 -0.09 -8.69 12.64
CA CYS A 3 0.44 -8.79 11.28
C CYS A 3 0.08 -7.58 10.42
N ILE A 4 -1.14 -7.04 10.54
CA ILE A 4 -1.55 -5.83 9.81
C ILE A 4 -0.67 -4.64 10.21
N HIS A 5 -0.41 -4.47 11.51
CA HIS A 5 0.41 -3.35 12.00
C HIS A 5 1.87 -3.47 11.53
N ILE A 6 2.42 -4.68 11.58
CA ILE A 6 3.76 -4.98 11.05
C ILE A 6 3.80 -4.74 9.53
N ALA A 7 2.78 -5.19 8.79
CA ALA A 7 2.70 -4.98 7.35
C ALA A 7 2.69 -3.49 6.99
N LEU A 8 1.94 -2.67 7.73
CA LEU A 8 1.90 -1.22 7.56
C LEU A 8 3.27 -0.55 7.86
N LEU A 9 4.06 -1.08 8.81
CA LEU A 9 5.42 -0.62 9.05
C LEU A 9 6.40 -1.03 7.93
N CYS A 10 6.19 -2.18 7.28
CA CYS A 10 7.04 -2.66 6.19
C CYS A 10 6.91 -1.84 4.89
N VAL A 11 5.76 -1.18 4.69
CA VAL A 11 5.46 -0.44 3.46
C VAL A 11 5.53 1.08 3.64
N GLN A 12 6.24 1.54 4.67
CA GLN A 12 6.42 2.97 4.89
C GLN A 12 7.13 3.66 3.73
N GLU A 13 6.72 4.90 3.47
CA GLU A 13 7.28 5.73 2.41
C GLU A 13 8.78 5.95 2.61
N ASN A 14 9.17 6.41 3.80
CA ASN A 14 10.58 6.53 4.17
C ASN A 14 11.21 5.14 4.40
N ALA A 15 12.22 4.78 3.60
CA ALA A 15 12.92 3.49 3.71
C ALA A 15 13.53 3.26 5.10
N GLU A 16 14.07 4.30 5.72
CA GLU A 16 14.68 4.23 7.06
C GLU A 16 13.67 3.92 8.18
N SER A 17 12.38 4.15 7.92
CA SER A 17 11.31 3.83 8.88
C SER A 17 10.81 2.39 8.79
N ARG A 18 11.28 1.61 7.80
CA ARG A 18 10.90 0.21 7.62
C ARG A 18 11.66 -0.67 8.61
N PRO A 19 10.99 -1.62 9.29
CA PRO A 19 11.65 -2.54 10.19
C PRO A 19 12.59 -3.48 9.40
N THR A 20 13.73 -3.81 9.99
CA THR A 20 14.61 -4.86 9.45
C THR A 20 13.94 -6.23 9.57
N MET A 21 14.29 -7.19 8.72
CA MET A 21 13.74 -8.55 8.80
C MET A 21 13.95 -9.20 10.18
N ALA A 22 15.08 -8.93 10.85
CA ALA A 22 15.33 -9.39 12.20
C ALA A 22 14.30 -8.82 13.20
N SER A 23 14.02 -7.52 13.12
CA SER A 23 13.00 -6.89 13.98
C SER A 23 11.59 -7.43 13.68
N VAL A 24 11.26 -7.71 12.42
CA VAL A 24 9.97 -8.33 12.04
C VAL A 24 9.80 -9.70 12.69
N VAL A 25 10.82 -10.55 12.69
CA VAL A 25 10.77 -11.87 13.35
C VAL A 25 10.55 -11.72 14.86
N VAL A 26 11.23 -10.77 15.51
CA VAL A 26 11.03 -10.48 16.94
C VAL A 26 9.60 -10.01 17.21
N MET A 27 9.10 -9.06 16.42
CA MET A 27 7.73 -8.55 16.52
C MET A 27 6.68 -9.66 16.32
N LEU A 28 6.92 -10.60 15.39
CA LEU A 28 6.04 -11.74 15.15
C LEU A 28 6.08 -12.77 16.29
N ASN A 29 7.22 -12.96 16.94
CA ASN A 29 7.35 -13.91 18.04
C ASN A 29 6.91 -13.36 19.41
N ALA A 30 6.95 -12.03 19.61
CA ALA A 30 6.55 -11.42 20.87
C ALA A 30 5.05 -11.59 21.14
N SER A 31 4.70 -12.08 22.33
CA SER A 31 3.31 -12.24 22.79
C SER A 31 2.63 -10.92 23.12
N SER A 32 3.40 -9.94 23.62
CA SER A 32 2.99 -8.56 23.84
C SER A 32 4.10 -7.63 23.37
N PHE A 33 3.77 -6.70 22.47
CA PHE A 33 4.73 -5.73 21.95
C PHE A 33 4.02 -4.44 21.56
N THR A 34 4.49 -3.31 22.07
CA THR A 34 4.03 -1.98 21.69
C THR A 34 4.75 -1.59 20.40
N LEU A 35 4.09 -1.83 19.27
CA LEU A 35 4.60 -1.41 17.97
C LEU A 35 4.44 0.11 17.81
N PRO A 36 5.40 0.79 17.17
CA PRO A 36 5.22 2.20 16.80
C PRO A 36 4.05 2.31 15.83
N ARG A 37 3.29 3.42 15.95
CA ARG A 37 2.17 3.69 15.05
C ARG A 37 2.71 3.93 13.63
N PRO A 38 2.23 3.20 12.61
CA PRO A 38 2.54 3.49 11.22
C PRO A 38 2.16 4.93 10.87
N SER A 39 2.98 5.63 10.07
CA SER A 39 2.52 6.84 9.37
C SER A 39 1.37 6.48 8.43
N GLU A 40 0.54 7.48 8.09
CA GLU A 40 -0.43 7.32 7.02
C GLU A 40 0.28 6.89 5.73
N PRO A 41 -0.34 6.00 4.93
CA PRO A 41 0.24 5.63 3.66
C PRO A 41 0.46 6.87 2.80
N GLY A 42 1.68 7.09 2.30
CA GLY A 42 2.01 8.24 1.45
C GLY A 42 1.19 8.32 0.15
N PHE A 43 0.40 7.30 -0.15
CA PHE A 43 -0.48 7.17 -1.32
C PHE A 43 -1.98 7.10 -0.97
N TYR A 44 -2.42 7.66 0.16
CA TYR A 44 -3.85 7.96 0.29
C TYR A 44 -4.20 9.22 -0.51
N SER A 45 -4.17 9.11 -1.85
CA SER A 45 -4.98 9.99 -2.69
C SER A 45 -6.41 9.56 -2.43
N GLY A 46 -7.08 10.26 -1.51
CA GLY A 46 -8.51 10.16 -1.33
C GLY A 46 -9.23 10.65 -2.57
N ASP A 47 -9.21 9.88 -3.66
CA ASP A 47 -10.14 10.03 -4.77
C ASP A 47 -11.45 9.33 -4.39
N GLY A 48 -12.00 9.82 -3.29
CA GLY A 48 -13.37 9.68 -2.85
C GLY A 48 -13.77 11.06 -2.35
N GLU A 49 -13.58 12.03 -3.25
CA GLU A 49 -14.05 13.39 -3.13
C GLU A 49 -15.36 13.46 -2.36
N SER A 50 -15.32 14.21 -1.27
CA SER A 50 -16.45 14.60 -0.45
C SER A 50 -17.39 15.55 -1.19
N SER A 51 -17.85 15.19 -2.38
CA SER A 51 -18.86 15.94 -3.12
C SER A 51 -19.94 15.01 -3.63
N MET A 52 -21.02 14.97 -2.86
CA MET A 52 -22.22 14.22 -3.16
C MET A 52 -23.01 14.94 -4.26
N SER A 53 -22.49 14.94 -5.49
CA SER A 53 -23.30 15.28 -6.67
C SER A 53 -23.72 14.00 -7.36
N ARG A 54 -24.96 13.62 -7.09
CA ARG A 54 -25.67 12.57 -7.83
C ARG A 54 -25.86 13.07 -9.25
N ASP A 55 -25.05 12.61 -10.19
CA ASP A 55 -25.43 12.67 -11.60
C ASP A 55 -25.47 11.27 -12.20
N ASN A 56 -26.66 11.00 -12.71
CA ASN A 56 -27.18 9.71 -13.12
C ASN A 56 -26.88 9.59 -14.62
N HIS A 57 -25.74 9.01 -14.99
CA HIS A 57 -25.62 8.45 -16.34
C HIS A 57 -24.79 7.18 -16.37
N LYS A 58 -25.38 6.20 -17.03
CA LYS A 58 -25.12 4.77 -17.00
C LYS A 58 -24.09 4.38 -18.06
N SER A 59 -23.33 3.33 -17.73
CA SER A 59 -22.55 2.39 -18.57
C SER A 59 -21.25 2.86 -19.25
N SER A 60 -20.10 2.36 -18.78
CA SER A 60 -19.27 1.32 -19.45
C SER A 60 -17.91 1.19 -18.71
N ILE A 61 -17.69 0.16 -17.89
CA ILE A 61 -16.78 -0.97 -18.13
C ILE A 61 -15.28 -0.58 -18.34
N THR A 62 -14.49 -0.87 -17.28
CA THR A 62 -13.07 -1.29 -17.23
C THR A 62 -11.96 -0.32 -17.66
N SER A 63 -11.06 0.00 -16.73
CA SER A 63 -9.76 0.63 -17.02
C SER A 63 -8.90 -0.29 -17.90
N LEU A 64 -8.55 0.17 -19.10
CA LEU A 64 -7.56 -0.47 -19.96
C LEU A 64 -6.16 -0.14 -19.44
N ASN A 65 -5.56 -1.06 -18.67
CA ASN A 65 -4.12 -0.99 -18.40
C ASN A 65 -3.37 -1.15 -19.74
N SER A 66 -2.85 -0.05 -20.28
CA SER A 66 -1.99 -0.05 -21.46
C SER A 66 -0.60 -0.59 -21.11
N VAL A 67 -0.49 -1.93 -21.03
CA VAL A 67 0.80 -2.62 -20.90
C VAL A 67 1.60 -2.39 -22.18
N THR A 68 2.81 -1.86 -22.06
CA THR A 68 3.73 -1.71 -23.20
C THR A 68 4.67 -2.91 -23.24
N ILE A 69 4.71 -3.62 -24.37
CA ILE A 69 5.63 -4.74 -24.61
C ILE A 69 6.94 -4.15 -25.14
N THR A 70 8.07 -4.52 -24.54
CA THR A 70 9.40 -4.21 -25.08
C THR A 70 9.87 -5.41 -25.90
N GLU A 71 10.19 -5.21 -27.17
CA GLU A 71 10.82 -6.23 -28.01
C GLU A 71 12.33 -6.28 -27.73
N LEU A 72 12.87 -7.50 -27.59
CA LEU A 72 14.29 -7.77 -27.41
C LEU A 72 14.91 -8.11 -28.77
N ASP A 73 15.94 -7.39 -29.18
CA ASP A 73 16.64 -7.65 -30.45
C ASP A 73 17.85 -8.59 -30.24
N PRO A 74 18.12 -9.56 -31.15
CA PRO A 74 19.28 -10.44 -31.05
C PRO A 74 20.60 -9.66 -31.21
N ARG A 75 21.65 -10.11 -30.51
CA ARG A 75 23.01 -9.55 -30.64
C ARG A 75 23.78 -10.13 -31.82
#